data_AF-A0AAU4BN39-F1
#
_entry.id   AF-A0AAU4BN39-F1
#
_cell.length_a   1.000
_cell.length_b   1.000
_cell.length_c   1.000
_cell.angle_alpha   90.00
_cell.angle_beta   90.00
_cell.angle_gamma   90.00
#
_symmetry.space_group_name_H-M   'P 1'
#
loop_
_entity.id
_entity.type
_entity.pdbx_description
1 polymer ?
#
loop_
_entity_poly.entity_id
_entity_poly.type
_entity_poly.pdbx_seq_one_letter_code
_entity_poly.pdbx_strand_id
1 'polypeptide(L)'
;MSNSDGAGRASALARLVAELDDLAATGDRAPRDPAELGALLTAAVRLYSGCSENPYGPEALAELKLTPTEACTAAAALLHAQSLTPFEFAVWFSNSRVDAARRHGQEQR
;
A
#
# COMPACT_ATOMS: atom_id res chain seq x y z
N MET A 1 29.74 -7.11 3.94
CA MET A 1 29.10 -7.76 2.79
C MET A 1 27.59 -7.42 2.70
N SER A 2 27.13 -6.20 3.07
CA SER A 2 25.69 -5.90 3.19
C SER A 2 25.09 -4.98 2.11
N ASN A 3 25.90 -4.28 1.31
CA ASN A 3 25.37 -3.33 0.30
C ASN A 3 24.97 -3.99 -1.02
N SER A 4 25.57 -5.11 -1.40
CA SER A 4 25.26 -5.83 -2.65
C SER A 4 23.88 -6.47 -2.62
N ASP A 5 23.47 -7.02 -1.47
CA ASP A 5 22.18 -7.69 -1.31
C ASP A 5 21.02 -6.70 -1.25
N GLY A 6 21.22 -5.53 -0.62
CA GLY A 6 20.25 -4.44 -0.60
C GLY A 6 20.03 -3.84 -1.99
N ALA A 7 21.11 -3.57 -2.74
CA ALA A 7 21.04 -3.08 -4.11
C ALA A 7 20.39 -4.10 -5.07
N GLY A 8 20.69 -5.39 -4.89
CA GLY A 8 20.07 -6.47 -5.67
C GLY A 8 18.57 -6.64 -5.39
N ARG A 9 18.14 -6.46 -4.14
CA ARG A 9 16.71 -6.49 -3.77
C ARG A 9 15.94 -5.28 -4.31
N ALA A 10 16.53 -4.09 -4.23
CA ALA A 10 15.93 -2.88 -4.77
C ALA A 10 15.77 -2.95 -6.30
N SER A 11 16.77 -3.48 -7.01
CA SER A 11 16.67 -3.67 -8.47
C SER A 11 15.66 -4.74 -8.87
N ALA A 12 15.53 -5.82 -8.08
CA ALA A 12 14.50 -6.83 -8.31
C ALA A 12 13.09 -6.29 -8.10
N LEU A 13 12.86 -5.48 -7.07
CA LEU A 13 11.56 -4.84 -6.84
C LEU A 13 11.20 -3.87 -7.96
N ALA A 14 12.15 -3.03 -8.40
CA ALA A 14 11.93 -2.10 -9.51
C ALA A 14 11.54 -2.83 -10.81
N ARG A 15 12.19 -3.97 -11.08
CA ARG A 15 11.84 -4.82 -12.22
C ARG A 15 10.44 -5.41 -12.10
N LEU A 16 10.08 -5.93 -10.93
CA LEU A 16 8.74 -6.47 -10.69
C LEU A 16 7.65 -5.40 -10.90
N VAL A 17 7.87 -4.18 -10.41
CA VAL A 17 6.94 -3.07 -10.60
C VAL A 17 6.78 -2.75 -12.10
N ALA A 18 7.87 -2.67 -12.85
CA ALA A 18 7.81 -2.43 -14.29
C ALA A 18 7.06 -3.54 -15.06
N GLU A 19 7.29 -4.81 -14.70
CA GLU A 19 6.58 -5.95 -15.30
C GLU A 19 5.07 -5.92 -14.98
N LEU A 20 4.68 -5.45 -13.79
CA LEU A 20 3.28 -5.27 -13.40
C LEU A 20 2.62 -4.08 -14.13
N ASP A 21 3.33 -2.97 -14.30
CA ASP A 21 2.84 -1.81 -15.05
C ASP A 21 2.58 -2.16 -16.52
N ASP A 22 3.51 -2.89 -17.16
CA ASP A 22 3.34 -3.40 -18.52
C ASP A 22 2.12 -4.34 -18.63
N LEU A 23 1.90 -5.17 -17.60
CA LEU A 23 0.75 -6.08 -17.53
C LEU A 23 -0.57 -5.32 -17.42
N ALA A 24 -0.61 -4.27 -16.59
CA ALA A 24 -1.77 -3.41 -16.42
C ALA A 24 -2.07 -2.60 -17.70
N ALA A 25 -1.05 -2.07 -18.36
CA ALA A 25 -1.18 -1.28 -19.59
C ALA A 25 -1.66 -2.09 -20.79
N THR A 26 -1.28 -3.38 -20.88
CA THR A 26 -1.66 -4.23 -22.01
C THR A 26 -3.09 -4.76 -21.97
N GLY A 27 -3.77 -4.70 -20.81
CA GLY A 27 -5.20 -4.98 -20.61
C GLY A 27 -5.66 -6.43 -20.88
N ASP A 28 -5.07 -7.12 -21.86
CA ASP A 28 -5.46 -8.45 -22.34
C ASP A 28 -4.66 -9.59 -21.66
N ARG A 29 -3.59 -9.23 -20.94
CA ARG A 29 -2.71 -10.16 -20.21
C ARG A 29 -2.88 -10.13 -18.69
N ALA A 30 -3.75 -9.27 -18.16
CA ALA A 30 -3.98 -9.23 -16.72
C ALA A 30 -4.37 -10.62 -16.18
N PRO A 31 -3.89 -11.03 -14.99
CA PRO A 31 -4.28 -12.29 -14.39
C PRO A 31 -5.80 -12.33 -14.31
N ARG A 32 -6.42 -13.24 -15.07
CA ARG A 32 -7.88 -13.37 -15.10
C ARG A 32 -8.41 -14.12 -13.87
N ASP A 33 -7.51 -14.70 -13.08
CA ASP A 33 -7.85 -15.33 -11.82
C ASP A 33 -7.86 -14.30 -10.67
N PRO A 34 -9.04 -14.01 -10.07
CA PRO A 34 -9.14 -13.14 -8.91
C PRO A 34 -8.30 -13.59 -7.71
N ALA A 35 -7.99 -14.88 -7.58
CA ALA A 35 -7.18 -15.39 -6.47
C ALA A 35 -5.71 -14.93 -6.58
N GLU A 36 -5.15 -14.93 -7.78
CA GLU A 36 -3.79 -14.47 -8.05
C GLU A 36 -3.66 -12.96 -7.81
N LEU A 37 -4.63 -12.18 -8.29
CA LEU A 37 -4.69 -10.74 -8.03
C LEU A 37 -4.82 -10.43 -6.53
N GLY A 38 -5.65 -11.19 -5.82
CA GLY A 38 -5.82 -11.06 -4.37
C GLY A 38 -4.52 -11.35 -3.60
N ALA A 39 -3.78 -12.39 -4.01
CA ALA A 39 -2.49 -12.73 -3.41
C ALA A 39 -1.44 -11.64 -3.65
N LEU A 40 -1.37 -11.10 -4.88
CA LEU A 40 -0.47 -10.00 -5.23
C LEU A 40 -0.78 -8.75 -4.41
N LEU A 41 -2.04 -8.33 -4.37
CA LEU A 41 -2.47 -7.16 -3.59
C LEU A 41 -2.17 -7.34 -2.09
N THR A 42 -2.39 -8.54 -1.56
CA THR A 42 -2.07 -8.87 -0.16
C THR A 42 -0.58 -8.70 0.15
N ALA A 43 0.30 -9.20 -0.73
CA ALA A 43 1.74 -9.07 -0.57
C ALA A 43 2.18 -7.59 -0.63
N ALA A 44 1.65 -6.83 -1.60
CA ALA A 44 1.95 -5.40 -1.75
C ALA A 44 1.51 -4.59 -0.51
N VAL A 45 0.31 -4.83 0.00
CA VAL A 45 -0.21 -4.15 1.21
C VAL A 45 0.64 -4.47 2.45
N ARG A 46 1.08 -5.72 2.61
CA ARG A 46 1.98 -6.12 3.72
C ARG A 46 3.33 -5.41 3.64
N LEU A 47 3.91 -5.33 2.44
CA LEU A 47 5.16 -4.59 2.23
C LEU A 47 4.97 -3.09 2.49
N TYR A 48 3.91 -2.50 1.96
CA TYR A 48 3.60 -1.08 2.15
C TYR A 48 3.40 -0.72 3.63
N SER A 49 2.60 -1.52 4.36
CA SER A 49 2.36 -1.30 5.79
C SER A 49 3.58 -1.53 6.68
N GLY A 50 4.49 -2.43 6.29
CA GLY A 50 5.71 -2.73 7.06
C GLY A 50 6.86 -1.74 6.83
N CYS A 51 6.96 -1.14 5.64
CA CYS A 51 8.06 -0.23 5.29
C CYS A 51 7.75 1.25 5.59
N SER A 52 6.49 1.58 5.84
CA SER A 52 6.09 2.97 6.03
C SER A 52 6.14 3.37 7.50
N GLU A 53 7.20 4.08 7.90
CA GLU A 53 7.26 4.73 9.22
C GLU A 53 6.12 5.76 9.40
N ASN A 54 5.71 6.40 8.30
CA ASN A 54 4.55 7.29 8.23
C ASN A 54 3.81 7.15 6.88
N PRO A 55 2.83 6.23 6.76
CA PRO A 55 2.09 5.99 5.52
C PRO A 55 1.18 7.12 5.09
N TYR A 56 1.03 8.13 5.93
CA TYR A 56 0.24 9.33 5.70
C TYR A 56 1.13 10.57 5.46
N GLY A 57 2.46 10.38 5.38
CA GLY A 57 3.41 11.43 5.06
C GLY A 57 3.25 11.93 3.62
N PRO A 58 3.51 13.21 3.34
CA PRO A 58 3.35 13.79 2.00
C PRO A 58 4.17 13.05 0.94
N GLU A 59 5.38 12.63 1.29
CA GLU A 59 6.30 11.89 0.38
C GLU A 59 5.75 10.50 0.03
N ALA A 60 5.28 9.74 1.03
CA ALA A 60 4.69 8.43 0.80
C ALA A 60 3.42 8.51 -0.06
N LEU A 61 2.60 9.55 0.15
CA LEU A 61 1.38 9.78 -0.62
C LEU A 61 1.66 10.27 -2.04
N ALA A 62 2.73 11.03 -2.27
CA ALA A 62 3.09 11.56 -3.59
C ALA A 62 3.49 10.44 -4.58
N GLU A 63 4.03 9.33 -4.07
CA GLU A 63 4.43 8.19 -4.91
C GLU A 63 3.26 7.27 -5.28
N LEU A 64 2.10 7.40 -4.64
CA LEU A 64 0.89 6.64 -4.97
C LEU A 64 0.18 7.26 -6.19
N LYS A 65 0.56 6.81 -7.38
CA LYS A 65 0.01 7.25 -8.67
C LYS A 65 -1.27 6.49 -9.04
N LEU A 66 -2.30 6.63 -8.21
CA LEU A 66 -3.63 6.05 -8.46
C LEU A 66 -4.64 7.14 -8.83
N THR A 67 -5.54 6.82 -9.74
CA THR A 67 -6.76 7.62 -9.95
C THR A 67 -7.67 7.51 -8.73
N PRO A 68 -8.56 8.49 -8.49
CA PRO A 68 -9.54 8.41 -7.41
C PRO A 68 -10.40 7.14 -7.45
N THR A 69 -10.76 6.66 -8.66
CA THR A 69 -11.56 5.44 -8.83
C THR A 69 -10.79 4.19 -8.43
N GLU A 70 -9.52 4.06 -8.83
CA GLU A 70 -8.68 2.92 -8.44
C GLU A 70 -8.48 2.88 -6.93
N ALA A 71 -8.18 4.02 -6.31
CA ALA A 71 -8.01 4.14 -4.87
C ALA A 71 -9.29 3.73 -4.11
N CYS A 72 -10.45 4.26 -4.52
CA CYS A 72 -11.74 3.92 -3.90
C CYS A 72 -12.12 2.45 -4.11
N THR A 73 -11.83 1.88 -5.28
CA THR A 73 -12.11 0.47 -5.58
C THR A 73 -11.28 -0.45 -4.70
N ALA A 74 -9.97 -0.19 -4.60
CA ALA A 74 -9.08 -0.96 -3.73
C ALA A 74 -9.48 -0.81 -2.25
N ALA A 75 -9.77 0.41 -1.79
CA ALA A 75 -10.20 0.66 -0.41
C ALA A 75 -11.51 -0.08 -0.08
N ALA A 76 -12.52 0.00 -0.95
CA ALA A 76 -13.79 -0.69 -0.75
C ALA A 76 -13.61 -2.22 -0.70
N ALA A 77 -12.84 -2.78 -1.64
CA ALA A 77 -12.56 -4.22 -1.67
C ALA A 77 -11.84 -4.69 -0.39
N LEU A 78 -10.83 -3.95 0.07
CA LEU A 78 -10.09 -4.27 1.29
C LEU A 78 -10.97 -4.18 2.54
N LEU A 79 -11.81 -3.15 2.66
CA LEU A 79 -12.76 -3.01 3.76
C LEU A 79 -13.78 -4.15 3.78
N HIS A 80 -14.39 -4.45 2.63
CA HIS A 80 -15.34 -5.56 2.51
C HIS A 80 -14.71 -6.91 2.83
N ALA A 81 -13.46 -7.16 2.44
CA ALA A 81 -12.75 -8.40 2.76
C ALA A 81 -12.55 -8.60 4.27
N GLN A 82 -12.53 -7.51 5.05
CA GLN A 82 -12.44 -7.56 6.52
C GLN A 82 -13.80 -7.46 7.21
N SER A 83 -14.90 -7.48 6.46
CA SER A 83 -16.25 -7.18 6.96
C SER A 83 -16.32 -5.81 7.68
N LEU A 84 -15.48 -4.87 7.30
CA LEU A 84 -15.46 -3.52 7.86
C LEU A 84 -16.35 -2.59 7.05
N THR A 85 -17.24 -1.91 7.74
CA THR A 85 -18.00 -0.81 7.17
C THR A 85 -17.14 0.45 7.05
N PRO A 86 -17.47 1.38 6.12
CA PRO A 86 -16.82 2.69 6.07
C PRO A 86 -16.88 3.46 7.39
N PHE A 87 -17.93 3.25 8.19
CA PHE A 87 -18.08 3.88 9.50
C PHE A 87 -17.08 3.33 10.53
N GLU A 88 -16.95 2.01 10.63
CA GLU A 88 -15.96 1.37 11.52
C GLU A 88 -14.54 1.79 11.13
N PHE A 89 -14.26 1.90 9.83
CA PHE A 89 -13.01 2.44 9.33
C PHE A 89 -12.78 3.90 9.77
N ALA A 90 -13.80 4.76 9.66
CA ALA A 90 -13.70 6.16 10.08
C ALA A 90 -13.39 6.31 11.58
N VAL A 91 -13.97 5.46 12.43
CA VAL A 91 -13.68 5.42 13.87
C VAL A 91 -12.23 5.01 14.13
N TRP A 92 -11.77 3.91 13.52
CA TRP A 92 -10.39 3.45 13.64
C TRP A 92 -9.38 4.51 13.17
N PHE A 93 -9.65 5.14 12.02
CA PHE A 93 -8.78 6.15 11.43
C PHE A 93 -8.65 7.38 12.33
N SER A 94 -9.77 7.84 12.91
CA SER A 94 -9.78 8.98 13.83
C SER A 94 -8.93 8.73 15.07
N ASN A 95 -9.00 7.53 15.65
CA ASN A 95 -8.18 7.14 16.81
C ASN A 95 -6.70 7.01 16.45
N SER A 96 -6.38 6.44 15.28
CA SER A 96 -5.01 6.25 14.83
C SER A 96 -4.25 7.57 14.62
N ARG A 97 -4.94 8.62 14.16
CA ARG A 97 -4.35 9.97 14.04
C ARG A 97 -4.11 10.65 15.38
N VAL A 98 -4.98 10.41 16.37
CA VAL A 98 -4.79 10.90 17.74
C VAL A 98 -3.53 10.28 18.35
N ASP A 99 -3.28 8.99 18.11
CA ASP A 99 -2.09 8.30 18.61
C ASP A 99 -0.79 8.70 17.89
N ALA A 100 -0.85 9.04 16.60
CA ALA A 100 0.28 9.60 15.86
C ALA A 100 0.64 11.01 16.36
N ALA A 101 -0.36 11.87 16.58
CA ALA A 101 -0.14 13.24 17.09
C ALA A 101 0.43 13.26 18.51
N ARG A 102 -0.03 12.34 19.39
CA ARG A 102 0.49 12.22 20.77
C ARG A 102 1.95 11.77 20.81
N ARG A 103 2.36 10.84 19.95
CA ARG A 103 3.76 10.38 19.85
C ARG A 103 4.71 11.51 19.44
N HIS A 104 4.35 12.28 18.41
CA HIS A 104 5.14 13.45 18.01
C HIS A 104 5.25 14.55 19.09
N GLY A 105 4.21 14.74 19.92
CA GLY A 105 4.25 15.68 21.04
C GLY A 105 5.11 15.23 22.23
N GLN A 106 5.37 13.93 22.37
CA GLN A 106 6.26 13.37 23.39
C GLN A 106 7.73 13.36 22.96
N GLU A 107 8.03 13.22 21.67
CA GLU A 107 9.40 13.27 21.14
C GLU A 107 9.99 14.70 21.07
N GLN A 108 9.16 15.73 21.17
CA GLN A 108 9.57 17.15 21.15
C GLN A 108 9.75 17.76 22.56
N ARG A 109 9.73 16.94 23.62
CA ARG A 109 9.96 17.35 25.02
C ARG A 109 11.17 16.64 25.60
#